data_AF-F4GH06-F1
#
_entry.id   AF-F4GH06-F1
#
_cell.length_a   1.000
_cell.length_b   1.000
_cell.length_c   1.000
_cell.angle_alpha   90.00
_cell.angle_beta   90.00
_cell.angle_gamma   90.00
#
_symmetry.space_group_name_H-M   'P 1'
#
loop_
_entity.id
_entity.type
_entity.pdbx_description
1 polymer ?
#
loop_
_entity_poly.entity_id
_entity_poly.type
_entity_poly.pdbx_seq_one_letter_code
_entity_poly.pdbx_strand_id
1 'polypeptide(L)'
;MQPKFMPWVDLLPEVGDPIRNERNKLAAKLASAEELEKQAAALRAGVREGRAALLDRIMKQWTLHDIEQAATAAADRGQPFPPGFVKDGELREALRALDGAPSPLEVLQAFHAGRVIRQHNLFSTATEEEQRATLHRVFDWWNYGAVPLLTRLEG
;
A
#
# COMPACT_ATOMS: atom_id res chain seq x y z
N MET A 1 -24.04 2.63 14.25
CA MET A 1 -24.78 1.39 13.93
C MET A 1 -24.08 0.78 12.71
N GLN A 2 -23.50 -0.42 12.82
CA GLN A 2 -22.87 -1.05 11.65
C GLN A 2 -23.93 -1.36 10.58
N PRO A 3 -23.65 -1.15 9.29
CA PRO A 3 -24.58 -1.49 8.22
C PRO A 3 -24.87 -3.00 8.25
N LYS A 4 -26.15 -3.37 8.13
CA LYS A 4 -26.57 -4.77 8.15
C LYS A 4 -26.15 -5.44 6.83
N PHE A 5 -25.39 -6.54 6.91
CA PHE A 5 -25.02 -7.35 5.75
C PHE A 5 -26.26 -7.97 5.10
N MET A 6 -26.44 -7.76 3.79
CA MET A 6 -27.60 -8.22 3.01
C MET A 6 -28.95 -7.92 3.71
N PRO A 7 -29.30 -6.64 3.92
CA PRO A 7 -30.50 -6.27 4.68
C PRO A 7 -31.78 -6.66 3.94
N TRP A 8 -31.73 -6.71 2.61
CA TRP A 8 -32.84 -7.08 1.73
C TRP A 8 -33.32 -8.52 1.91
N VAL A 9 -32.51 -9.42 2.50
CA VAL A 9 -32.93 -10.80 2.76
C VAL A 9 -34.13 -10.85 3.71
N ASP A 10 -34.31 -9.88 4.61
CA ASP A 10 -35.50 -9.81 5.46
C ASP A 10 -36.77 -9.37 4.72
N LEU A 11 -36.62 -8.82 3.51
CA LEU A 11 -37.72 -8.33 2.69
C LEU A 11 -38.25 -9.41 1.73
N LEU A 12 -37.60 -10.58 1.66
CA LEU A 12 -38.05 -11.68 0.83
C LEU A 12 -39.31 -12.34 1.42
N PRO A 13 -40.30 -12.69 0.58
CA PRO A 13 -41.49 -13.42 1.04
C PRO A 13 -41.08 -14.78 1.61
N GLU A 14 -41.69 -15.16 2.74
CA GLU A 14 -41.49 -16.47 3.39
C GLU A 14 -40.04 -16.81 3.77
N VAL A 15 -39.16 -15.81 3.92
CA VAL A 15 -37.78 -16.06 4.34
C VAL A 15 -37.73 -16.60 5.78
N GLY A 16 -37.45 -17.90 5.89
CA GLY A 16 -37.35 -18.60 7.16
C GLY A 16 -36.02 -18.34 7.88
N ASP A 17 -36.00 -18.70 9.16
CA ASP A 17 -34.82 -18.58 10.03
C ASP A 17 -33.55 -19.28 9.50
N PRO A 18 -33.60 -20.41 8.77
CA PRO A 18 -32.38 -21.02 8.21
C PRO A 18 -31.56 -20.06 7.35
N ILE A 19 -32.20 -19.34 6.41
CA ILE A 19 -31.54 -18.38 5.51
C ILE A 19 -31.04 -17.16 6.31
N ARG A 20 -31.86 -16.67 7.25
CA ARG A 20 -31.45 -15.54 8.11
C ARG A 20 -30.23 -15.88 8.95
N ASN A 21 -30.19 -17.09 9.51
CA ASN A 21 -29.09 -17.59 10.32
C ASN A 21 -27.80 -17.75 9.50
N GLU A 22 -27.90 -18.24 8.25
CA GLU A 22 -26.74 -18.35 7.36
C GLU A 22 -26.16 -16.98 7.02
N ARG A 23 -27.01 -16.01 6.65
CA ARG A 23 -26.59 -14.62 6.46
C ARG A 23 -25.93 -14.05 7.72
N ASN A 24 -26.48 -14.30 8.92
CA ASN A 24 -25.88 -13.82 10.17
C ASN A 24 -24.51 -14.45 10.41
N LYS A 25 -24.31 -15.74 10.08
CA LYS A 25 -23.00 -16.40 10.13
C LYS A 25 -22.01 -15.76 9.16
N LEU A 26 -22.43 -15.43 7.94
CA LEU A 26 -21.59 -14.73 6.96
C LEU A 26 -21.24 -13.31 7.43
N ALA A 27 -22.21 -12.58 7.99
CA ALA A 27 -21.99 -11.27 8.58
C ALA A 27 -20.96 -11.32 9.72
N ALA A 28 -21.05 -12.34 10.58
CA ALA A 28 -20.07 -12.56 11.65
C ALA A 28 -18.67 -12.85 11.10
N LYS A 29 -18.55 -13.67 10.04
CA LYS A 29 -17.27 -13.91 9.36
C LYS A 29 -16.67 -12.63 8.76
N LEU A 30 -17.49 -11.79 8.12
CA LEU A 30 -17.05 -10.50 7.60
C LEU A 30 -16.54 -9.59 8.72
N ALA A 31 -17.29 -9.50 9.83
CA ALA A 31 -16.86 -8.73 11.00
C ALA A 31 -15.54 -9.25 11.60
N SER A 32 -15.32 -10.57 11.61
CA SER A 32 -14.03 -11.15 12.02
C SER A 32 -12.89 -10.78 11.07
N ALA A 33 -13.14 -10.75 9.75
CA ALA A 33 -12.15 -10.32 8.77
C ALA A 33 -11.76 -8.84 8.97
N GLU A 34 -12.74 -7.96 9.17
CA GLU A 34 -12.50 -6.54 9.46
C GLU A 34 -11.68 -6.35 10.75
N GLU A 35 -11.91 -7.17 11.77
CA GLU A 35 -11.14 -7.09 13.02
C GLU A 35 -9.70 -7.57 12.82
N LEU A 36 -9.48 -8.62 12.04
CA LEU A 36 -8.13 -9.06 11.67
C LEU A 36 -7.40 -8.00 10.85
N GLU A 37 -8.09 -7.28 9.96
CA GLU A 37 -7.50 -6.15 9.22
C GLU A 37 -7.03 -5.04 10.16
N LYS A 38 -7.79 -4.70 11.21
CA LYS A 38 -7.38 -3.72 12.23
C LYS A 38 -6.15 -4.21 13.01
N GLN A 39 -6.13 -5.47 13.42
CA GLN A 39 -4.98 -6.04 14.13
C GLN A 39 -3.73 -6.04 13.24
N ALA A 40 -3.87 -6.42 11.97
CA ALA A 40 -2.78 -6.34 11.00
C ALA A 40 -2.31 -4.90 10.80
N ALA A 41 -3.21 -3.92 10.76
CA ALA A 41 -2.86 -2.51 10.68
C ALA A 41 -2.08 -2.02 11.92
N ALA A 42 -2.47 -2.44 13.12
CA ALA A 42 -1.76 -2.12 14.36
C ALA A 42 -0.34 -2.72 14.37
N LEU A 43 -0.17 -3.97 13.94
CA LEU A 43 1.15 -4.59 13.82
C LEU A 43 2.03 -3.85 12.81
N ARG A 44 1.49 -3.46 11.65
CA ARG A 44 2.22 -2.65 10.66
C ARG A 44 2.64 -1.30 11.22
N ALA A 45 1.81 -0.66 12.04
CA ALA A 45 2.17 0.58 12.74
C ALA A 45 3.36 0.38 13.67
N GLY A 46 3.36 -0.70 14.48
CA GLY A 46 4.51 -1.05 15.32
C GLY A 46 5.80 -1.32 14.53
N VAL A 47 5.70 -1.95 13.35
CA VAL A 47 6.86 -2.14 12.46
C VAL A 47 7.42 -0.81 11.97
N ARG A 48 6.57 0.17 11.61
CA ARG A 48 7.02 1.50 11.18
C ARG A 48 7.77 2.25 12.28
N GLU A 49 7.24 2.22 13.51
CA GLU A 49 7.89 2.82 14.67
C GLU A 49 9.25 2.16 14.94
N GLY A 50 9.29 0.81 14.94
CA GLY A 50 10.52 0.05 15.11
C GLY A 50 11.56 0.33 14.02
N ARG A 51 11.12 0.51 12.77
CA ARG A 51 11.96 0.85 11.63
C ARG A 51 12.61 2.22 11.81
N ALA A 52 11.84 3.25 12.17
CA ALA A 52 12.38 4.59 12.40
C ALA A 52 13.47 4.56 13.49
N ALA A 53 13.20 3.89 14.62
CA ALA A 53 14.19 3.71 15.69
C ALA A 53 15.41 2.88 15.27
N LEU A 54 15.27 1.95 14.33
CA LEU A 54 16.39 1.20 13.76
C LEU A 54 17.24 2.08 12.83
N LEU A 55 16.61 2.85 11.93
CA LEU A 55 17.30 3.79 11.04
C LEU A 55 18.11 4.82 11.83
N ASP A 56 17.55 5.38 12.91
CA ASP A 56 18.26 6.30 13.80
C ASP A 56 19.52 5.67 14.42
N ARG A 57 19.48 4.37 14.75
CA ARG A 57 20.66 3.65 15.26
C ARG A 57 21.68 3.37 14.16
N ILE A 58 21.22 3.01 12.97
CA ILE A 58 22.08 2.78 11.80
C ILE A 58 22.82 4.08 11.45
N MET A 59 22.12 5.20 11.34
CA MET A 59 22.71 6.50 11.00
C MET A 59 23.73 7.01 12.03
N LYS A 60 23.72 6.49 13.26
CA LYS A 60 24.74 6.80 14.29
C LYS A 60 26.03 5.99 14.14
N GLN A 61 25.98 4.85 13.47
CA GLN A 61 27.08 3.89 13.39
C GLN A 61 27.72 3.80 12.00
N TRP A 62 26.97 4.15 10.95
CA TRP A 62 27.42 4.08 9.56
C TRP A 62 27.26 5.42 8.85
N THR A 63 28.13 5.67 7.87
CA THR A 63 28.02 6.87 7.04
C THR A 63 26.89 6.72 6.04
N LEU A 64 26.40 7.85 5.51
CA LEU A 64 25.40 7.84 4.43
C LEU A 64 25.90 7.02 3.22
N HIS A 65 27.20 7.11 2.91
CA HIS A 65 27.81 6.35 1.82
C HIS A 65 27.74 4.83 2.02
N ASP A 66 28.01 4.35 3.23
CA ASP A 66 27.92 2.92 3.56
C ASP A 66 26.47 2.40 3.40
N ILE A 67 25.51 3.22 3.84
CA ILE A 67 24.08 2.90 3.75
C ILE A 67 23.64 2.86 2.28
N GLU A 68 24.06 3.82 1.47
CA GLU A 68 23.75 3.87 0.03
C GLU A 68 24.37 2.69 -0.75
N GLN A 69 25.63 2.33 -0.44
CA GLN A 69 26.25 1.15 -1.02
C GLN A 69 25.49 -0.13 -0.65
N ALA A 70 25.12 -0.30 0.62
CA ALA A 70 24.36 -1.46 1.06
C ALA A 70 22.97 -1.55 0.41
N ALA A 71 22.27 -0.41 0.30
CA ALA A 71 20.97 -0.33 -0.37
C ALA A 71 21.07 -0.69 -1.87
N THR A 72 22.12 -0.23 -2.55
CA THR A 72 22.38 -0.55 -3.96
C THR A 72 22.64 -2.05 -4.14
N ALA A 73 23.50 -2.64 -3.30
CA ALA A 73 23.79 -4.07 -3.34
C ALA A 73 22.56 -4.95 -3.04
N ALA A 74 21.64 -4.47 -2.20
CA ALA A 74 20.37 -5.14 -1.95
C ALA A 74 19.45 -5.11 -3.19
N ALA A 75 19.38 -3.96 -3.87
CA ALA A 75 18.61 -3.81 -5.11
C ALA A 75 19.12 -4.72 -6.22
N ASP A 76 20.45 -4.84 -6.40
CA ASP A 76 21.07 -5.75 -7.38
C ASP A 76 20.75 -7.23 -7.11
N ARG A 77 20.40 -7.57 -5.86
CA ARG A 77 19.98 -8.91 -5.44
C ARG A 77 18.47 -9.11 -5.52
N GLY A 78 17.74 -8.18 -6.12
CA GLY A 78 16.29 -8.25 -6.30
C GLY A 78 15.47 -7.96 -5.03
N GLN A 79 16.07 -7.34 -4.01
CA GLN A 79 15.31 -6.89 -2.83
C GLN A 79 14.68 -5.52 -3.14
N PRO A 80 13.34 -5.40 -3.14
CA PRO A 80 12.65 -4.18 -3.55
C PRO A 80 12.68 -3.13 -2.43
N PHE A 81 13.83 -2.48 -2.26
CA PHE A 81 13.95 -1.22 -1.52
C PHE A 81 13.98 -0.11 -2.57
N PRO A 82 13.25 1.01 -2.43
CA PRO A 82 13.02 1.93 -3.54
C PRO A 82 14.35 2.38 -4.12
N PRO A 83 14.61 2.00 -5.37
CA PRO A 83 15.94 2.15 -5.90
C PRO A 83 16.17 3.62 -6.27
N GLY A 84 17.44 4.03 -6.30
CA GLY A 84 17.84 5.30 -6.92
C GLY A 84 17.35 5.46 -8.37
N PHE A 85 16.79 4.42 -8.99
CA PHE A 85 16.15 4.42 -10.31
C PHE A 85 14.82 5.20 -10.35
N VAL A 86 14.08 5.34 -9.25
CA VAL A 86 12.90 6.24 -9.20
C VAL A 86 13.42 7.67 -9.22
N LYS A 87 13.28 8.38 -10.34
CA LYS A 87 13.87 9.73 -10.51
C LYS A 87 13.14 10.81 -9.72
N ASP A 88 11.83 10.69 -9.59
CA ASP A 88 11.01 11.68 -8.90
C ASP A 88 11.18 11.59 -7.38
N GLY A 89 11.55 12.70 -6.74
CA GLY A 89 11.85 12.74 -5.30
C GLY A 89 10.64 12.49 -4.40
N GLU A 90 9.47 13.08 -4.72
CA GLU A 90 8.25 12.92 -3.92
C GLU A 90 7.78 11.45 -3.95
N LEU A 91 7.77 10.86 -5.16
CA LEU A 91 7.41 9.46 -5.31
C LEU A 91 8.43 8.54 -4.62
N ARG A 92 9.73 8.82 -4.73
CA ARG A 92 10.77 8.01 -4.09
C ARG A 92 10.60 7.99 -2.57
N GLU A 93 10.32 9.12 -1.94
CA GLU A 93 10.08 9.19 -0.50
C GLU A 93 8.78 8.47 -0.10
N ALA A 94 7.71 8.62 -0.88
CA ALA A 94 6.46 7.90 -0.64
C ALA A 94 6.67 6.37 -0.71
N LEU A 95 7.47 5.88 -1.66
CA LEU A 95 7.83 4.46 -1.77
C LEU A 95 8.81 4.01 -0.66
N ARG A 96 9.72 4.88 -0.20
CA ARG A 96 10.59 4.62 0.98
C ARG A 96 9.81 4.43 2.26
N ALA A 97 8.65 5.05 2.38
CA ALA A 97 7.77 4.84 3.51
C ALA A 97 7.10 3.45 3.49
N LEU A 98 7.05 2.77 2.34
CA LEU A 98 6.45 1.45 2.18
C LEU A 98 7.39 0.29 2.52
N ASP A 99 8.69 0.56 2.68
CA ASP A 99 9.69 -0.46 3.01
C ASP A 99 9.25 -1.33 4.21
N GLY A 100 9.15 -2.64 3.96
CA GLY A 100 8.50 -3.62 4.82
C GLY A 100 7.35 -4.35 4.11
N ALA A 101 6.30 -4.69 4.86
CA ALA A 101 5.10 -5.38 4.36
C ALA A 101 3.87 -4.44 4.34
N PRO A 102 3.82 -3.47 3.40
CA PRO A 102 2.77 -2.47 3.34
C PRO A 102 1.43 -3.12 2.99
N SER A 103 0.35 -2.66 3.62
CA SER A 103 -1.01 -3.02 3.27
C SER A 103 -1.40 -2.48 1.88
N PRO A 104 -2.44 -3.06 1.25
CA PRO A 104 -2.97 -2.52 -0.01
C PRO A 104 -3.34 -1.04 0.07
N LEU A 105 -3.93 -0.62 1.19
CA LEU A 105 -4.30 0.79 1.41
C LEU A 105 -3.06 1.70 1.45
N GLU A 106 -1.98 1.28 2.09
CA GLU A 106 -0.74 2.07 2.18
C GLU A 106 -0.10 2.25 0.81
N VAL A 107 -0.12 1.23 -0.04
CA VAL A 107 0.38 1.33 -1.43
C VAL A 107 -0.45 2.33 -2.25
N LEU A 108 -1.77 2.36 -2.06
CA LEU A 108 -2.66 3.34 -2.69
C LEU A 108 -2.44 4.75 -2.13
N GLN A 109 -2.21 4.88 -0.82
CA GLN A 109 -1.88 6.16 -0.19
C GLN A 109 -0.55 6.70 -0.72
N ALA A 110 0.45 5.85 -0.97
CA ALA A 110 1.71 6.24 -1.57
C ALA A 110 1.55 6.76 -3.01
N PHE A 111 0.58 6.27 -3.79
CA PHE A 111 0.25 6.85 -5.11
C PHE A 111 -0.13 8.32 -4.99
N HIS A 112 -0.98 8.64 -4.01
CA HIS A 112 -1.43 10.00 -3.76
C HIS A 112 -0.32 10.87 -3.14
N ALA A 113 0.34 10.38 -2.08
CA ALA A 113 1.40 11.10 -1.38
C ALA A 113 2.62 11.39 -2.28
N GLY A 114 2.97 10.43 -3.15
CA GLY A 114 4.01 10.60 -4.15
C GLY A 114 3.62 11.46 -5.36
N ARG A 115 2.40 12.02 -5.34
CA ARG A 115 1.85 12.90 -6.39
C ARG A 115 2.06 12.34 -7.79
N VAL A 116 1.78 11.04 -7.96
CA VAL A 116 2.00 10.33 -9.23
C VAL A 116 1.31 11.07 -10.38
N ILE A 117 0.05 11.49 -10.15
CA ILE A 117 -0.70 12.37 -11.03
C ILE A 117 -0.74 13.77 -10.39
N ARG A 118 -0.11 14.76 -11.03
CA ARG A 118 -0.04 16.15 -10.53
C ARG A 118 -1.11 17.07 -11.11
N GLN A 119 -1.56 16.80 -12.34
CA GLN A 119 -2.58 17.60 -13.02
C GLN A 119 -3.89 16.83 -13.11
N HIS A 120 -5.01 17.53 -12.86
CA HIS A 120 -6.34 16.94 -12.89
C HIS A 120 -6.82 16.51 -14.29
N ASN A 121 -6.17 16.97 -15.37
CA ASN A 121 -6.67 16.81 -16.74
C ASN A 121 -5.52 16.69 -17.74
N LEU A 122 -4.77 15.59 -17.60
CA LEU A 122 -3.59 15.32 -18.41
C LEU A 122 -3.86 15.25 -19.92
N PHE A 123 -5.10 14.97 -20.33
CA PHE A 123 -5.44 14.76 -21.73
C PHE A 123 -5.67 16.06 -22.51
N SER A 124 -5.94 17.17 -21.83
CA SER A 124 -6.26 18.43 -22.51
C SER A 124 -5.44 19.64 -22.06
N THR A 125 -4.83 19.60 -20.87
CA THR A 125 -4.09 20.75 -20.34
C THR A 125 -2.60 20.51 -20.18
N ALA A 126 -2.12 19.27 -20.33
CA ALA A 126 -0.72 18.92 -20.14
C ALA A 126 0.07 19.02 -21.45
N THR A 127 1.31 19.45 -21.35
CA THR A 127 2.30 19.30 -22.42
C THR A 127 2.70 17.82 -22.60
N GLU A 128 3.27 17.46 -23.74
CA GLU A 128 3.78 16.10 -23.97
C GLU A 128 4.86 15.70 -22.94
N GLU A 129 5.68 16.65 -22.51
CA GLU A 129 6.71 16.42 -21.50
C GLU A 129 6.09 16.11 -20.14
N GLU A 130 5.05 16.84 -19.74
CA GLU A 130 4.31 16.60 -18.51
C GLU A 130 3.56 15.26 -18.53
N GLN A 131 3.01 14.87 -19.68
CA GLN A 131 2.40 13.56 -19.89
C GLN A 131 3.45 12.45 -19.76
N ARG A 132 4.61 12.59 -20.41
CA ARG A 132 5.71 11.62 -20.33
C ARG A 132 6.24 11.49 -18.89
N ALA A 133 6.45 12.61 -18.20
CA ALA A 133 6.88 12.61 -16.81
C ALA A 133 5.86 11.92 -15.89
N THR A 134 4.56 12.09 -16.17
CA THR A 134 3.50 11.39 -15.45
C THR A 134 3.54 9.89 -15.72
N LEU A 135 3.69 9.46 -16.98
CA LEU A 135 3.83 8.05 -17.32
C LEU A 135 5.01 7.41 -16.59
N HIS A 136 6.17 8.08 -16.53
CA HIS A 136 7.32 7.58 -15.77
C HIS A 136 6.98 7.38 -14.28
N ARG A 137 6.33 8.35 -13.63
CA ARG A 137 5.89 8.20 -12.22
C ARG A 137 4.90 7.05 -12.05
N VAL A 138 3.96 6.87 -12.98
CA VAL A 138 2.99 5.77 -12.93
C VAL A 138 3.70 4.43 -13.03
N PHE A 139 4.66 4.28 -13.96
CA PHE A 139 5.44 3.05 -14.10
C PHE A 139 6.33 2.78 -12.88
N ASP A 140 6.97 3.81 -12.34
CA ASP A 140 7.77 3.69 -11.12
C ASP A 140 6.90 3.22 -9.95
N TRP A 141 5.74 3.84 -9.73
CA TRP A 141 4.81 3.39 -8.69
C TRP A 141 4.29 1.97 -8.95
N TRP A 142 3.97 1.63 -10.20
CA TRP A 142 3.48 0.30 -10.55
C TRP A 142 4.51 -0.77 -10.23
N ASN A 143 5.75 -0.59 -10.68
CA ASN A 143 6.82 -1.57 -10.52
C ASN A 143 7.29 -1.71 -9.08
N TYR A 144 7.32 -0.62 -8.31
CA TYR A 144 7.92 -0.61 -6.96
C TYR A 144 6.91 -0.58 -5.82
N GLY A 145 5.64 -0.27 -6.10
CA GLY A 145 4.54 -0.31 -5.14
C GLY A 145 3.55 -1.43 -5.43
N ALA A 146 2.91 -1.39 -6.60
CA ALA A 146 1.79 -2.27 -6.93
C ALA A 146 2.21 -3.73 -7.21
N VAL A 147 3.21 -3.97 -8.06
CA VAL A 147 3.65 -5.33 -8.41
C VAL A 147 4.13 -6.12 -7.18
N PRO A 148 5.01 -5.59 -6.30
CA PRO A 148 5.43 -6.31 -5.09
C PRO A 148 4.26 -6.64 -4.16
N LEU A 149 3.26 -5.75 -4.07
CA LEU A 149 2.04 -6.00 -3.31
C LEU A 149 1.26 -7.17 -3.91
N LEU A 150 1.06 -7.18 -5.24
CA LEU A 150 0.33 -8.25 -5.93
C LEU A 150 1.01 -9.60 -5.70
N THR A 151 2.32 -9.69 -5.92
CA THR A 151 3.09 -10.93 -5.67
C THR A 151 2.93 -11.44 -4.23
N ARG A 152 2.84 -10.52 -3.26
CA ARG A 152 2.63 -10.88 -1.84
C ARG A 152 1.20 -11.35 -1.55
N LEU A 153 0.20 -10.82 -2.25
CA LEU A 153 -1.22 -11.19 -2.07
C LEU A 153 -1.57 -12.48 -2.81
N GLU A 154 -0.87 -12.79 -3.91
CA GLU A 154 -1.09 -13.98 -4.73
C GLU A 154 -0.60 -15.28 -4.07
N GLY A 155 0.30 -15.19 -3.08
CA GLY A 155 0.63 -16.22 -2.09
C GLY A 155 0.55 -17.67 -2.56
#